data_AF-A0A7K3NT07-F1
#
_entry.id   AF-A0A7K3NT07-F1
#
_cell.length_a   1.000
_cell.length_b   1.000
_cell.length_c   1.000
_cell.angle_alpha   90.00
_cell.angle_beta   90.00
_cell.angle_gamma   90.00
#
_symmetry.space_group_name_H-M   'P 1'
#
loop_
_entity.id
_entity.type
_entity.pdbx_description
1 polymer ?
#
loop_
_entity_poly.entity_id
_entity_poly.type
_entity_poly.pdbx_seq_one_letter_code
_entity_poly.pdbx_strand_id
1 'polypeptide(L)'
;GLSVSQRGIEVGVRVEVHNDIMDDLTSVIYDPTFFIRTDRHDDLTRTFCTNRGGFVALENYQDFVCVNGHAYRDRKSDNTNFAFLSKVVLTEPVTDNQAYGESIGRLASIIGGGKPILQRFGDLRRGRRSTWAKVKAGYLQPTMTDVVCGDVSMALPGRIMANLREGLTKLNQVVPGVANDETLLYAPEIKFFATQVGTTKELETAVAGLFVAGDGPGVAGNIVSAAATGLIPAKAILARLAAEAAT
;
A
#
# COMPACT_ATOMS: atom_id res chain seq x y z
N GLY A 1 2.42 27.04 8.04
CA GLY A 1 2.93 26.78 9.41
C GLY A 1 4.33 26.19 9.35
N LEU A 2 4.46 24.98 8.83
CA LEU A 2 5.76 24.35 8.50
C LEU A 2 5.85 24.12 7.00
N SER A 3 7.07 24.13 6.44
CA SER A 3 7.27 23.73 5.05
C SER A 3 7.09 22.22 4.92
N VAL A 4 6.25 21.81 3.99
CA VAL A 4 6.03 20.40 3.66
C VAL A 4 6.29 20.17 2.18
N SER A 5 6.86 19.02 1.84
CA SER A 5 6.97 18.55 0.45
C SER A 5 6.18 17.25 0.27
N GLN A 6 5.75 16.99 -0.96
CA GLN A 6 4.97 15.80 -1.31
C GLN A 6 5.81 14.82 -2.12
N ARG A 7 6.00 13.57 -1.64
CA ARG A 7 6.74 12.51 -2.35
C ARG A 7 5.88 11.68 -3.30
N GLY A 8 4.59 12.00 -3.37
CA GLY A 8 3.57 11.23 -4.06
C GLY A 8 2.82 10.28 -3.14
N ILE A 9 1.76 9.69 -3.67
CA ILE A 9 1.05 8.58 -3.06
C ILE A 9 1.31 7.30 -3.85
N GLU A 10 0.94 6.17 -3.28
CA GLU A 10 0.92 4.90 -3.97
C GLU A 10 -0.50 4.33 -3.91
N VAL A 11 -1.04 3.95 -5.07
CA VAL A 11 -2.42 3.50 -5.21
C VAL A 11 -2.46 2.18 -5.98
N GLY A 12 -3.24 1.23 -5.48
CA GLY A 12 -3.46 -0.01 -6.18
C GLY A 12 -4.44 -0.93 -5.46
N VAL A 13 -4.03 -2.18 -5.33
CA VAL A 13 -4.85 -3.26 -4.78
C VAL A 13 -4.05 -4.13 -3.81
N ARG A 14 -4.73 -4.76 -2.86
CA ARG A 14 -4.19 -5.95 -2.21
C ARG A 14 -4.38 -7.13 -3.14
N VAL A 15 -3.32 -7.86 -3.41
CA VAL A 15 -3.34 -9.10 -4.17
C VAL A 15 -3.29 -10.25 -3.18
N GLU A 16 -4.11 -11.26 -3.38
CA GLU A 16 -4.10 -12.49 -2.61
C GLU A 16 -4.03 -13.69 -3.55
N VAL A 17 -3.14 -14.62 -3.22
CA VAL A 17 -2.83 -15.84 -3.97
C VAL A 17 -2.67 -17.00 -2.98
N HIS A 18 -2.77 -18.24 -3.45
CA HIS A 18 -2.45 -19.41 -2.62
C HIS A 18 -0.96 -19.38 -2.22
N ASN A 19 -0.63 -19.89 -1.03
CA ASN A 19 0.74 -19.88 -0.51
C ASN A 19 1.76 -20.47 -1.49
N ASP A 20 1.41 -21.57 -2.16
CA ASP A 20 2.28 -22.27 -3.13
C ASP A 20 2.82 -21.36 -4.24
N ILE A 21 2.10 -20.31 -4.63
CA ILE A 21 2.52 -19.36 -5.67
C ILE A 21 3.73 -18.52 -5.22
N MET A 22 3.81 -18.22 -3.91
CA MET A 22 4.81 -17.33 -3.34
C MET A 22 5.85 -18.07 -2.50
N ASP A 23 5.73 -19.39 -2.33
CA ASP A 23 6.47 -20.14 -1.30
C ASP A 23 7.99 -20.15 -1.54
N ASP A 24 8.39 -20.38 -2.78
CA ASP A 24 9.80 -20.38 -3.21
C ASP A 24 10.50 -19.05 -2.90
N LEU A 25 9.77 -17.94 -2.93
CA LEU A 25 10.31 -16.61 -2.63
C LEU A 25 10.24 -16.31 -1.14
N THR A 26 9.08 -16.50 -0.54
CA THR A 26 8.77 -16.09 0.84
C THR A 26 9.40 -16.99 1.89
N SER A 27 9.86 -18.19 1.51
CA SER A 27 10.73 -19.04 2.35
C SER A 27 12.17 -18.50 2.47
N VAL A 28 12.63 -17.73 1.49
CA VAL A 28 13.99 -17.14 1.44
C VAL A 28 13.99 -15.70 1.94
N ILE A 29 13.06 -14.87 1.44
CA ILE A 29 12.91 -13.45 1.78
C ILE A 29 11.46 -13.23 2.19
N TYR A 30 11.22 -12.89 3.45
CA TYR A 30 9.85 -12.76 3.98
C TYR A 30 8.98 -11.73 3.22
N ASP A 31 9.55 -10.56 2.89
CA ASP A 31 8.86 -9.49 2.15
C ASP A 31 9.58 -9.17 0.83
N PRO A 32 9.42 -10.01 -0.21
CA PRO A 32 10.08 -9.79 -1.49
C PRO A 32 9.49 -8.56 -2.18
N THR A 33 10.33 -7.56 -2.43
CA THR A 33 9.95 -6.32 -3.12
C THR A 33 10.36 -6.39 -4.59
N PHE A 34 9.37 -6.41 -5.48
CA PHE A 34 9.56 -6.30 -6.92
C PHE A 34 9.23 -4.88 -7.37
N PHE A 35 10.09 -4.31 -8.23
CA PHE A 35 9.84 -3.05 -8.90
C PHE A 35 9.65 -3.34 -10.39
N ILE A 36 8.49 -2.97 -10.94
CA ILE A 36 8.10 -3.29 -12.31
C ILE A 36 7.76 -2.00 -13.03
N ARG A 37 8.48 -1.75 -14.13
CA ARG A 37 8.19 -0.63 -15.01
C ARG A 37 7.15 -1.06 -16.05
N THR A 38 6.10 -0.27 -16.17
CA THR A 38 5.03 -0.50 -17.14
C THR A 38 5.44 0.04 -18.52
N ASP A 39 5.12 -0.66 -19.60
CA ASP A 39 5.40 -0.32 -20.99
C ASP A 39 4.50 0.82 -21.45
N ARG A 40 3.25 0.87 -20.99
CA ARG A 40 2.29 1.86 -21.51
C ARG A 40 2.58 3.29 -21.05
N HIS A 41 3.03 3.45 -19.82
CA HIS A 41 3.12 4.76 -19.15
C HIS A 41 4.49 5.05 -18.52
N ASP A 42 5.44 4.12 -18.64
CA ASP A 42 6.75 4.17 -17.95
C ASP A 42 6.65 4.31 -16.42
N ASP A 43 5.46 4.03 -15.86
CA ASP A 43 5.20 4.10 -14.44
C ASP A 43 5.85 2.95 -13.69
N LEU A 44 6.13 3.21 -12.40
CA LEU A 44 6.66 2.22 -11.49
C LEU A 44 5.52 1.61 -10.66
N THR A 45 5.38 0.29 -10.77
CA THR A 45 4.59 -0.52 -9.85
C THR A 45 5.48 -1.34 -8.94
N ARG A 46 5.00 -1.68 -7.75
CA ARG A 46 5.76 -2.53 -6.82
C ARG A 46 4.91 -3.42 -5.94
N THR A 47 5.48 -4.53 -5.51
CA THR A 47 4.97 -5.29 -4.36
C THR A 47 5.37 -4.59 -3.06
N PHE A 48 4.54 -4.71 -2.03
CA PHE A 48 4.79 -4.13 -0.72
C PHE A 48 4.06 -4.91 0.38
N CYS A 49 4.69 -5.03 1.55
CA CYS A 49 4.07 -5.61 2.74
C CYS A 49 3.51 -7.01 2.44
N THR A 50 4.37 -7.91 1.97
CA THR A 50 4.02 -9.30 1.72
C THR A 50 3.80 -10.03 3.05
N ASN A 51 2.74 -10.81 3.13
CA ASN A 51 2.33 -11.55 4.31
C ASN A 51 2.06 -13.02 3.93
N ARG A 52 3.09 -13.86 4.07
CA ARG A 52 3.00 -15.32 3.85
C ARG A 52 2.10 -15.97 4.90
N GLY A 53 1.10 -16.75 4.47
CA GLY A 53 0.06 -17.30 5.34
C GLY A 53 -0.69 -16.23 6.11
N GLY A 54 -0.85 -15.05 5.50
CA GLY A 54 -1.40 -13.85 6.10
C GLY A 54 -2.89 -13.64 5.83
N PHE A 55 -3.40 -12.51 6.28
CA PHE A 55 -4.81 -12.13 6.14
C PHE A 55 -4.88 -10.73 5.54
N VAL A 56 -5.80 -10.53 4.61
CA VAL A 56 -6.22 -9.19 4.19
C VAL A 56 -7.01 -8.55 5.34
N ALA A 57 -6.86 -7.25 5.52
CA ALA A 57 -7.49 -6.51 6.60
C ALA A 57 -8.14 -5.21 6.10
N LEU A 58 -9.22 -4.83 6.76
CA LEU A 58 -9.87 -3.55 6.56
C LEU A 58 -9.01 -2.45 7.19
N GLU A 59 -8.75 -1.40 6.42
CA GLU A 59 -8.08 -0.18 6.89
C GLU A 59 -9.10 0.97 6.87
N ASN A 60 -9.59 1.33 8.06
CA ASN A 60 -10.63 2.35 8.20
C ASN A 60 -10.01 3.75 8.27
N TYR A 61 -10.44 4.62 7.35
CA TYR A 61 -10.25 6.06 7.44
C TYR A 61 -11.57 6.70 7.90
N GLN A 62 -11.52 7.98 8.29
CA GLN A 62 -12.70 8.68 8.81
C GLN A 62 -13.87 8.68 7.80
N ASP A 63 -13.57 8.92 6.52
CA ASP A 63 -14.59 9.10 5.48
C ASP A 63 -14.64 7.98 4.43
N PHE A 64 -13.72 7.01 4.49
CA PHE A 64 -13.59 5.96 3.48
C PHE A 64 -12.89 4.73 4.04
N VAL A 65 -12.94 3.63 3.28
CA VAL A 65 -12.27 2.37 3.61
C VAL A 65 -11.23 2.02 2.57
N CYS A 66 -10.12 1.47 3.05
CA CYS A 66 -9.06 0.86 2.27
C CYS A 66 -8.87 -0.60 2.73
N VAL A 67 -7.92 -1.26 2.07
CA VAL A 67 -7.40 -2.54 2.50
C VAL A 67 -5.91 -2.45 2.83
N ASN A 68 -5.50 -3.36 3.71
CA ASN A 68 -4.12 -3.61 4.07
C ASN A 68 -3.99 -5.13 4.34
N GLY A 69 -2.91 -5.57 4.99
CA GLY A 69 -2.78 -6.96 5.39
C GLY A 69 -1.78 -7.16 6.51
N HIS A 70 -1.89 -8.31 7.16
CA HIS A 70 -1.10 -8.69 8.31
C HIS A 70 -0.88 -10.20 8.33
N ALA A 71 0.03 -10.66 9.19
CA ALA A 71 0.19 -12.07 9.50
C ALA A 71 0.26 -12.26 11.02
N TYR A 72 -0.44 -13.29 11.52
CA TYR A 72 -0.25 -13.70 12.91
C TYR A 72 1.00 -14.57 13.02
N ARG A 73 1.58 -14.59 14.21
CA ARG A 73 2.67 -15.51 14.54
C ARG A 73 2.18 -16.96 14.54
N ASP A 74 1.08 -17.22 15.26
CA ASP A 74 0.64 -18.56 15.63
C ASP A 74 -0.55 -19.07 14.80
N ARG A 75 -1.11 -18.24 13.91
CA ARG A 75 -2.23 -18.59 13.00
C ARG A 75 -1.86 -18.27 11.56
N LYS A 76 -1.98 -19.25 10.67
CA LYS A 76 -1.69 -19.10 9.24
C LYS A 76 -2.96 -19.36 8.41
N SER A 77 -3.11 -18.61 7.33
CA SER A 77 -4.04 -18.93 6.25
C SER A 77 -3.33 -19.76 5.18
N ASP A 78 -4.10 -20.30 4.25
CA ASP A 78 -3.59 -20.96 3.05
C ASP A 78 -3.13 -19.96 1.96
N ASN A 79 -3.17 -18.65 2.27
CA ASN A 79 -2.96 -17.59 1.31
C ASN A 79 -1.78 -16.68 1.68
N THR A 80 -1.10 -16.22 0.65
CA THR A 80 -0.17 -15.10 0.74
C THR A 80 -0.81 -13.86 0.12
N ASN A 81 -0.69 -12.73 0.80
CA ASN A 81 -1.16 -11.46 0.27
C ASN A 81 -0.07 -10.38 0.30
N PHE A 82 -0.13 -9.45 -0.64
CA PHE A 82 0.77 -8.29 -0.72
C PHE A 82 0.03 -7.12 -1.36
N ALA A 83 0.45 -5.90 -1.05
CA ALA A 83 -0.01 -4.73 -1.78
C ALA A 83 0.70 -4.67 -3.15
N PHE A 84 -0.05 -4.43 -4.21
CA PHE A 84 0.50 -4.14 -5.54
C PHE A 84 0.10 -2.73 -5.93
N LEU A 85 1.08 -1.85 -5.98
CA LEU A 85 0.88 -0.40 -5.92
C LEU A 85 1.51 0.28 -7.12
N SER A 86 0.83 1.28 -7.68
CA SER A 86 1.37 2.21 -8.67
C SER A 86 1.74 3.52 -7.97
N LYS A 87 2.96 4.00 -8.20
CA LYS A 87 3.38 5.32 -7.70
C LYS A 87 2.68 6.42 -8.50
N VAL A 88 2.17 7.43 -7.80
CA VAL A 88 1.60 8.65 -8.39
C VAL A 88 2.26 9.85 -7.76
N VAL A 89 2.82 10.71 -8.60
CA VAL A 89 3.31 12.04 -8.20
C VAL A 89 2.61 13.05 -9.09
N LEU A 90 1.66 13.79 -8.52
CA LEU A 90 1.00 14.87 -9.22
C LEU A 90 1.92 16.10 -9.28
N THR A 91 1.85 16.81 -10.39
CA THR A 91 2.60 18.04 -10.68
C THR A 91 1.63 19.16 -10.98
N GLU A 92 2.13 20.39 -11.08
CA GLU A 92 1.34 21.56 -11.47
C GLU A 92 0.37 21.26 -12.63
N PRO A 93 -0.91 21.68 -12.54
CA PRO A 93 -1.47 22.60 -11.53
C PRO A 93 -2.01 21.92 -10.25
N VAL A 94 -1.96 20.58 -10.15
CA VAL A 94 -2.49 19.84 -8.99
C VAL A 94 -1.33 19.13 -8.31
N THR A 95 -0.87 19.61 -7.17
CA THR A 95 0.26 19.02 -6.44
C THR A 95 -0.16 18.30 -5.16
N ASP A 96 -1.45 18.37 -4.81
CA ASP A 96 -2.02 17.70 -3.64
C ASP A 96 -2.29 16.22 -3.93
N ASN A 97 -1.28 15.40 -3.63
CA ASN A 97 -1.35 13.95 -3.79
C ASN A 97 -2.27 13.31 -2.73
N GLN A 98 -2.36 13.90 -1.54
CA GLN A 98 -3.21 13.42 -0.45
C GLN A 98 -4.68 13.48 -0.85
N ALA A 99 -5.15 14.65 -1.31
CA ALA A 99 -6.52 14.85 -1.74
C ALA A 99 -6.92 13.92 -2.90
N TYR A 100 -5.99 13.64 -3.82
CA TYR A 100 -6.22 12.68 -4.90
C TYR A 100 -6.41 11.25 -4.38
N GLY A 101 -5.56 10.80 -3.45
CA GLY A 101 -5.70 9.49 -2.82
C GLY A 101 -7.01 9.35 -2.03
N GLU A 102 -7.36 10.35 -1.23
CA GLU A 102 -8.62 10.38 -0.48
C GLU A 102 -9.84 10.36 -1.41
N SER A 103 -9.77 11.05 -2.56
CA SER A 103 -10.83 11.04 -3.56
C SER A 103 -11.03 9.65 -4.17
N ILE A 104 -9.94 8.92 -4.46
CA ILE A 104 -10.01 7.52 -4.91
C ILE A 104 -10.60 6.63 -3.80
N GLY A 105 -10.16 6.81 -2.56
CA GLY A 105 -10.67 6.07 -1.40
C GLY A 105 -12.18 6.23 -1.23
N ARG A 106 -12.67 7.47 -1.27
CA ARG A 106 -14.11 7.79 -1.20
C ARG A 106 -14.88 7.19 -2.38
N LEU A 107 -14.36 7.32 -3.62
CA LEU A 107 -15.02 6.74 -4.80
C LEU A 107 -15.11 5.20 -4.69
N ALA A 108 -14.02 4.54 -4.29
CA ALA A 108 -14.03 3.09 -4.11
C ALA A 108 -15.00 2.64 -3.01
N SER A 109 -15.09 3.41 -1.92
CA SER A 109 -16.06 3.16 -0.85
C SER A 109 -17.50 3.32 -1.34
N ILE A 110 -17.79 4.30 -2.21
CA ILE A 110 -19.11 4.47 -2.83
C ILE A 110 -19.45 3.26 -3.70
N ILE A 111 -18.55 2.88 -4.62
CA ILE A 111 -18.74 1.72 -5.50
C ILE A 111 -18.90 0.42 -4.70
N GLY A 112 -18.17 0.28 -3.60
CA GLY A 112 -18.22 -0.87 -2.70
C GLY A 112 -19.31 -0.81 -1.62
N GLY A 113 -20.22 0.18 -1.65
CA GLY A 113 -21.32 0.28 -0.69
C GLY A 113 -20.87 0.44 0.76
N GLY A 114 -19.78 1.19 0.98
CA GLY A 114 -19.14 1.39 2.28
C GLY A 114 -18.07 0.34 2.63
N LYS A 115 -17.79 -0.62 1.74
CA LYS A 115 -16.80 -1.68 1.94
C LYS A 115 -15.77 -1.71 0.82
N PRO A 116 -14.62 -2.37 1.00
CA PRO A 116 -13.70 -2.62 -0.10
C PRO A 116 -14.31 -3.51 -1.19
N ILE A 117 -13.80 -3.36 -2.41
CA ILE A 117 -14.23 -4.14 -3.58
C ILE A 117 -13.32 -5.36 -3.72
N LEU A 118 -13.92 -6.54 -3.90
CA LEU A 118 -13.24 -7.79 -4.24
C LEU A 118 -13.49 -8.15 -5.71
N GLN A 119 -12.44 -8.43 -6.47
CA GLN A 119 -12.54 -8.90 -7.85
C GLN A 119 -11.49 -9.95 -8.15
N ARG A 120 -11.87 -11.02 -8.86
CA ARG A 120 -10.92 -11.98 -9.42
C ARG A 120 -10.18 -11.33 -10.60
N PHE A 121 -8.87 -11.53 -10.68
CA PHE A 121 -8.06 -10.98 -11.78
C PHE A 121 -8.56 -11.44 -13.15
N GLY A 122 -9.05 -12.68 -13.26
CA GLY A 122 -9.66 -13.18 -14.49
C GLY A 122 -10.95 -12.46 -14.91
N ASP A 123 -11.75 -11.99 -13.95
CA ASP A 123 -12.93 -11.19 -14.25
C ASP A 123 -12.53 -9.76 -14.66
N LEU A 124 -11.52 -9.19 -14.00
CA LEU A 124 -10.94 -7.90 -14.38
C LEU A 124 -10.44 -7.93 -15.84
N ARG A 125 -9.65 -8.94 -16.22
CA ARG A 125 -9.14 -9.10 -17.60
C ARG A 125 -10.26 -9.12 -18.63
N ARG A 126 -11.37 -9.78 -18.31
CA ARG A 126 -12.57 -9.89 -19.16
C ARG A 126 -13.48 -8.66 -19.12
N GLY A 127 -13.12 -7.62 -18.35
CA GLY A 127 -13.90 -6.39 -18.24
C GLY A 127 -15.26 -6.60 -17.59
N ARG A 128 -15.35 -7.49 -16.58
CA ARG A 128 -16.60 -7.80 -15.91
C ARG A 128 -16.43 -7.84 -14.40
N ARG A 129 -17.51 -7.56 -13.67
CA ARG A 129 -17.54 -7.71 -12.22
C ARG A 129 -17.42 -9.17 -11.76
N SER A 130 -16.84 -9.36 -10.58
CA SER A 130 -16.95 -10.61 -9.84
C SER A 130 -18.26 -10.71 -9.05
N THR A 131 -18.63 -11.93 -8.68
CA THR A 131 -19.77 -12.24 -7.81
C THR A 131 -19.34 -13.29 -6.79
N TRP A 132 -20.04 -13.41 -5.66
CA TRP A 132 -19.74 -14.45 -4.68
C TRP A 132 -19.83 -15.87 -5.26
N ALA A 133 -20.77 -16.13 -6.17
CA ALA A 133 -20.85 -17.43 -6.85
C ALA A 133 -19.56 -17.76 -7.63
N LYS A 134 -19.01 -16.76 -8.33
CA LYS A 134 -17.74 -16.89 -9.07
C LYS A 134 -16.54 -17.06 -8.15
N VAL A 135 -16.47 -16.30 -7.06
CA VAL A 135 -15.37 -16.40 -6.07
C VAL A 135 -15.39 -17.77 -5.39
N LYS A 136 -16.56 -18.21 -4.91
CA LYS A 136 -16.73 -19.51 -4.23
C LYS A 136 -16.51 -20.73 -5.13
N ALA A 137 -16.72 -20.58 -6.44
CA ALA A 137 -16.43 -21.64 -7.40
C ALA A 137 -14.93 -21.83 -7.70
N GLY A 138 -14.08 -20.88 -7.29
CA GLY A 138 -12.63 -21.02 -7.38
C GLY A 138 -12.05 -21.82 -6.21
N TYR A 139 -10.80 -22.26 -6.34
CA TYR A 139 -10.02 -22.89 -5.29
C TYR A 139 -9.51 -21.87 -4.26
N LEU A 140 -9.28 -20.61 -4.66
CA LEU A 140 -8.78 -19.57 -3.77
C LEU A 140 -9.93 -18.91 -2.98
N GLN A 141 -9.97 -19.14 -1.66
CA GLN A 141 -10.94 -18.52 -0.76
C GLN A 141 -10.39 -17.23 -0.14
N PRO A 142 -11.16 -16.12 -0.11
CA PRO A 142 -10.69 -14.86 0.46
C PRO A 142 -10.46 -14.96 1.96
N THR A 143 -9.34 -14.43 2.47
CA THR A 143 -9.11 -14.34 3.93
C THR A 143 -9.93 -13.24 4.59
N MET A 144 -10.39 -12.25 3.82
CA MET A 144 -11.29 -11.19 4.29
C MET A 144 -12.60 -11.23 3.50
N THR A 145 -13.71 -11.49 4.19
CA THR A 145 -15.05 -11.59 3.59
C THR A 145 -15.92 -10.34 3.80
N ASP A 146 -15.44 -9.37 4.59
CA ASP A 146 -16.11 -8.08 4.78
C ASP A 146 -15.85 -7.12 3.59
N VAL A 147 -16.34 -7.54 2.42
CA VAL A 147 -16.10 -6.91 1.11
C VAL A 147 -17.36 -7.01 0.23
N VAL A 148 -17.37 -6.24 -0.86
CA VAL A 148 -18.36 -6.38 -1.92
C VAL A 148 -17.70 -6.90 -3.20
N CYS A 149 -18.18 -8.02 -3.73
CA CYS A 149 -17.74 -8.47 -5.06
C CYS A 149 -18.18 -7.47 -6.14
N GLY A 150 -17.21 -6.91 -6.88
CA GLY A 150 -17.49 -5.82 -7.80
C GLY A 150 -16.50 -5.73 -8.95
N ASP A 151 -16.39 -4.53 -9.52
CA ASP A 151 -15.44 -4.19 -10.57
C ASP A 151 -14.58 -3.02 -10.11
N VAL A 152 -13.30 -3.28 -9.83
CA VAL A 152 -12.37 -2.26 -9.33
C VAL A 152 -12.10 -1.17 -10.36
N SER A 153 -12.34 -1.44 -11.65
CA SER A 153 -12.18 -0.44 -12.72
C SER A 153 -13.21 0.69 -12.67
N MET A 154 -14.30 0.52 -11.91
CA MET A 154 -15.24 1.61 -11.64
C MET A 154 -14.74 2.60 -10.59
N ALA A 155 -13.72 2.23 -9.82
CA ALA A 155 -13.21 3.02 -8.70
C ALA A 155 -11.80 3.57 -8.92
N LEU A 156 -10.94 2.81 -9.61
CA LEU A 156 -9.55 3.18 -9.82
C LEU A 156 -9.35 3.88 -11.18
N PRO A 157 -8.55 4.98 -11.23
CA PRO A 157 -8.23 5.69 -12.46
C PRO A 157 -7.63 4.79 -13.55
N GLY A 158 -7.96 5.08 -14.81
CA GLY A 158 -7.59 4.24 -15.96
C GLY A 158 -6.08 3.97 -16.11
N ARG A 159 -5.23 4.95 -15.77
CA ARG A 159 -3.76 4.80 -15.76
C ARG A 159 -3.30 3.79 -14.70
N ILE A 160 -3.81 3.90 -13.47
CA ILE A 160 -3.54 2.92 -12.39
C ILE A 160 -4.04 1.54 -12.81
N MET A 161 -5.23 1.43 -13.41
CA MET A 161 -5.76 0.15 -13.88
C MET A 161 -4.92 -0.49 -14.98
N ALA A 162 -4.39 0.32 -15.92
CA ALA A 162 -3.46 -0.18 -16.93
C ALA A 162 -2.17 -0.69 -16.28
N ASN A 163 -1.61 0.08 -15.33
CA ASN A 163 -0.39 -0.29 -14.62
C ASN A 163 -0.55 -1.58 -13.80
N LEU A 164 -1.66 -1.76 -13.10
CA LEU A 164 -1.92 -2.98 -12.32
C LEU A 164 -2.04 -4.21 -13.22
N ARG A 165 -2.78 -4.12 -14.34
CA ARG A 165 -2.94 -5.24 -15.29
C ARG A 165 -1.62 -5.65 -15.91
N GLU A 166 -0.86 -4.67 -16.40
CA GLU A 166 0.42 -4.90 -17.06
C GLU A 166 1.48 -5.38 -16.06
N GLY A 167 1.56 -4.70 -14.90
CA GLY A 167 2.49 -5.02 -13.82
C GLY A 167 2.30 -6.41 -13.26
N LEU A 168 1.06 -6.85 -13.00
CA LEU A 168 0.79 -8.23 -12.56
C LEU A 168 1.13 -9.26 -13.64
N THR A 169 0.86 -8.94 -14.91
CA THR A 169 1.21 -9.83 -16.04
C THR A 169 2.73 -10.00 -16.15
N LYS A 170 3.50 -8.93 -15.95
CA LYS A 170 4.97 -8.98 -15.88
C LYS A 170 5.48 -9.71 -14.64
N LEU A 171 4.87 -9.45 -13.47
CA LEU A 171 5.23 -10.14 -12.23
C LEU A 171 5.09 -11.67 -12.39
N ASN A 172 4.09 -12.13 -13.16
CA ASN A 172 3.87 -13.55 -13.43
C ASN A 172 5.02 -14.25 -14.17
N GLN A 173 5.91 -13.51 -14.83
CA GLN A 173 7.09 -14.11 -15.46
C GLN A 173 8.16 -14.50 -14.42
N VAL A 174 8.13 -13.88 -13.23
CA VAL A 174 9.06 -14.12 -12.12
C VAL A 174 8.38 -14.90 -10.99
N VAL A 175 7.06 -14.74 -10.84
CA VAL A 175 6.22 -15.42 -9.85
C VAL A 175 5.10 -16.17 -10.59
N PRO A 176 5.38 -17.35 -11.17
CA PRO A 176 4.40 -18.08 -11.97
C PRO A 176 3.12 -18.36 -11.18
N GLY A 177 1.97 -17.95 -11.72
CA GLY A 177 0.66 -18.14 -11.11
C GLY A 177 0.12 -16.93 -10.37
N VAL A 178 0.93 -15.89 -10.12
CA VAL A 178 0.45 -14.66 -9.46
C VAL A 178 -0.65 -13.95 -10.26
N ALA A 179 -0.65 -14.09 -11.59
CA ALA A 179 -1.64 -13.51 -12.50
C ALA A 179 -2.68 -14.55 -12.99
N ASN A 180 -2.97 -15.56 -12.16
CA ASN A 180 -4.00 -16.54 -12.42
C ASN A 180 -5.40 -15.91 -12.47
N ASP A 181 -6.33 -16.59 -13.14
CA ASP A 181 -7.72 -16.13 -13.24
C ASP A 181 -8.41 -16.00 -11.86
N GLU A 182 -7.95 -16.78 -10.89
CA GLU A 182 -8.51 -16.84 -9.54
C GLU A 182 -7.84 -15.91 -8.53
N THR A 183 -6.69 -15.32 -8.87
CA THR A 183 -6.02 -14.30 -8.03
C THR A 183 -7.03 -13.25 -7.59
N LEU A 184 -7.09 -12.99 -6.29
CA LEU A 184 -8.04 -12.06 -5.72
C LEU A 184 -7.42 -10.67 -5.59
N LEU A 185 -8.16 -9.67 -6.03
CA LEU A 185 -7.79 -8.25 -5.93
C LEU A 185 -8.78 -7.55 -5.01
N TYR A 186 -8.25 -6.85 -4.01
CA TYR A 186 -9.00 -6.02 -3.08
C TYR A 186 -8.66 -4.55 -3.30
N ALA A 187 -9.67 -3.70 -3.47
CA ALA A 187 -9.48 -2.28 -3.72
C ALA A 187 -10.32 -1.41 -2.77
N PRO A 188 -9.82 -0.23 -2.38
CA PRO A 188 -8.52 0.34 -2.74
C PRO A 188 -7.43 0.00 -1.71
N GLU A 189 -6.19 -0.20 -2.16
CA GLU A 189 -5.01 -0.15 -1.29
C GLU A 189 -4.29 1.17 -1.58
N ILE A 190 -4.18 2.06 -0.59
CA ILE A 190 -3.56 3.38 -0.76
C ILE A 190 -2.53 3.58 0.35
N LYS A 191 -1.34 4.07 0.00
CA LYS A 191 -0.32 4.47 0.96
C LYS A 191 -0.01 5.95 0.84
N PHE A 192 -0.31 6.68 1.91
CA PHE A 192 -0.17 8.12 2.02
C PHE A 192 1.22 8.52 2.54
N PHE A 193 2.29 8.06 1.88
CA PHE A 193 3.69 8.42 2.20
C PHE A 193 4.04 9.87 1.86
N ALA A 194 3.03 10.73 1.69
CA ALA A 194 3.13 11.88 0.83
C ALA A 194 3.80 13.03 1.55
N THR A 195 3.44 13.31 2.80
CA THR A 195 3.88 14.52 3.50
C THR A 195 5.24 14.34 4.18
N GLN A 196 6.24 15.06 3.67
CA GLN A 196 7.54 15.20 4.32
C GLN A 196 7.66 16.59 4.96
N VAL A 197 7.87 16.62 6.27
CA VAL A 197 8.12 17.85 7.02
C VAL A 197 9.59 18.27 6.81
N GLY A 198 9.82 19.55 6.50
CA GLY A 198 11.16 20.09 6.39
C GLY A 198 11.86 20.14 7.75
N THR A 199 13.03 19.50 7.85
CA THR A 199 13.82 19.41 9.09
C THR A 199 15.32 19.60 8.87
N THR A 200 16.04 19.88 9.96
CA THR A 200 17.50 19.76 10.03
C THR A 200 17.95 18.28 10.06
N LYS A 201 19.27 18.04 10.15
CA LYS A 201 19.85 16.70 10.31
C LYS A 201 19.46 16.03 11.64
N GLU A 202 19.14 16.84 12.64
CA GLU A 202 18.69 16.43 13.97
C GLU A 202 17.18 16.18 14.03
N LEU A 203 16.49 16.27 12.89
CA LEU A 203 15.04 16.20 12.76
C LEU A 203 14.29 17.32 13.52
N GLU A 204 14.94 18.46 13.70
CA GLU A 204 14.27 19.67 14.19
C GLU A 204 13.56 20.38 13.04
N THR A 205 12.33 20.83 13.28
CA THR A 205 11.56 21.60 12.31
C THR A 205 12.03 23.05 12.23
N ALA A 206 11.42 23.85 11.37
CA ALA A 206 11.64 25.31 11.34
C ALA A 206 11.22 26.02 12.64
N VAL A 207 10.41 25.37 13.49
CA VAL A 207 10.07 25.87 14.82
C VAL A 207 11.11 25.35 15.82
N ALA A 208 11.89 26.26 16.38
CA ALA A 208 12.93 25.93 17.36
C ALA A 208 12.35 25.15 18.55
N GLY A 209 13.02 24.06 18.92
CA GLY A 209 12.58 23.15 19.99
C GLY A 209 11.52 22.14 19.57
N LEU A 210 10.95 22.23 18.36
CA LEU A 210 10.00 21.25 17.84
C LEU A 210 10.71 20.23 16.96
N PHE A 211 10.78 18.99 17.44
CA PHE A 211 11.37 17.85 16.74
C PHE A 211 10.29 16.89 16.24
N VAL A 212 10.58 16.19 15.15
CA VAL A 212 9.70 15.17 14.58
C VAL A 212 10.47 13.87 14.36
N ALA A 213 9.80 12.74 14.46
CA ALA A 213 10.37 11.41 14.18
C ALA A 213 9.27 10.46 13.69
N GLY A 214 9.68 9.33 13.11
CA GLY A 214 8.77 8.29 12.64
C GLY A 214 8.21 8.51 11.24
N ASP A 215 7.20 7.72 10.89
CA ASP A 215 6.62 7.72 9.54
C ASP A 215 5.74 8.95 9.28
N GLY A 216 5.04 9.45 10.31
CA GLY A 216 4.11 10.58 10.21
C GLY A 216 4.69 11.86 9.56
N PRO A 217 5.86 12.35 9.97
CA PRO A 217 6.52 13.49 9.32
C PRO A 217 7.27 13.14 8.02
N GLY A 218 7.19 11.90 7.54
CA GLY A 218 7.85 11.44 6.32
C GLY A 218 9.36 11.22 6.45
N VAL A 219 9.88 10.95 7.66
CA VAL A 219 11.31 10.71 7.90
C VAL A 219 11.69 9.21 7.92
N ALA A 220 10.68 8.34 8.00
CA ALA A 220 10.80 6.89 7.99
C ALA A 220 9.73 6.26 7.09
N GLY A 221 9.80 4.95 6.87
CA GLY A 221 8.81 4.22 6.07
C GLY A 221 8.55 2.78 6.52
N ASN A 222 8.99 2.42 7.72
CA ASN A 222 8.77 1.12 8.33
C ASN A 222 9.03 1.18 9.84
N ILE A 223 8.52 0.19 10.57
CA ILE A 223 8.56 0.11 12.04
C ILE A 223 9.98 0.30 12.60
N VAL A 224 10.98 -0.39 12.02
CA VAL A 224 12.36 -0.34 12.51
C VAL A 224 12.97 1.03 12.29
N SER A 225 12.82 1.59 11.09
CA SER A 225 13.30 2.92 10.75
C SER A 225 12.61 4.00 11.58
N ALA A 226 11.29 3.91 11.78
CA ALA A 226 10.52 4.84 12.59
C ALA A 226 11.03 4.86 14.04
N ALA A 227 11.21 3.68 14.65
CA ALA A 227 11.80 3.57 15.99
C ALA A 227 13.22 4.15 16.05
N ALA A 228 14.06 3.84 15.06
CA ALA A 228 15.44 4.34 15.00
C ALA A 228 15.51 5.87 14.86
N THR A 229 14.60 6.50 14.08
CA THR A 229 14.59 7.96 13.92
C THR A 229 14.33 8.69 15.24
N GLY A 230 13.65 8.09 16.22
CA GLY A 230 13.45 8.69 17.53
C GLY A 230 14.75 8.95 18.31
N LEU A 231 15.83 8.21 18.02
CA LEU A 231 17.13 8.40 18.66
C LEU A 231 17.83 9.70 18.23
N ILE A 232 17.55 10.20 17.02
CA ILE A 232 18.20 11.38 16.47
C ILE A 232 17.82 12.65 17.25
N PRO A 233 16.53 13.03 17.37
CA PRO A 233 16.14 14.21 18.13
C PRO A 233 16.40 14.04 19.62
N ALA A 234 16.27 12.81 20.17
CA ALA A 234 16.57 12.55 21.58
C ALA A 234 18.02 12.91 21.93
N LYS A 235 18.99 12.53 21.09
CA LYS A 235 20.41 12.89 21.29
C LYS A 235 20.65 14.39 21.15
N ALA A 236 19.98 15.05 20.21
CA ALA A 236 20.10 16.50 20.02
C ALA A 236 19.55 17.28 21.22
N ILE A 237 18.40 16.85 21.76
CA ILE A 237 17.79 17.44 22.96
C ILE A 237 18.73 17.28 24.17
N LEU A 238 19.26 16.08 24.41
CA LEU A 238 20.19 15.84 25.52
C LEU A 238 21.47 16.70 25.40
N ALA A 239 22.01 16.86 24.20
CA ALA A 239 23.20 17.69 23.97
C ALA A 239 22.94 19.18 24.27
N ARG A 240 21.76 19.71 23.93
CA ARG A 240 21.37 21.10 24.25
C ARG A 240 21.22 21.32 25.75
N LEU A 241 20.51 20.42 26.43
CA LEU A 241 20.34 20.49 27.88
C LEU A 241 21.69 20.43 28.62
N ALA A 242 22.62 19.60 28.14
CA ALA A 242 23.97 19.53 28.70
C ALA A 242 24.78 20.82 28.46
N ALA A 243 24.63 21.45 27.28
CA ALA A 243 25.29 22.72 26.98
C ALA A 243 24.72 23.87 27.81
N GLU A 244 23.39 23.92 27.99
CA GLU A 244 22.71 24.91 28.83
C GLU A 244 23.09 24.77 30.31
N ALA A 245 23.26 23.55 30.80
CA ALA A 245 23.71 23.30 32.18
C ALA A 245 25.19 23.66 32.42
N ALA A 246 25.99 23.80 31.36
CA ALA A 246 27.41 24.16 31.42
C ALA A 246 27.67 25.67 31.28
N THR A 247 26.64 26.46 30.95
CA THR A 247 26.65 27.93 30.88
C THR A 247 26.04 28.56 32.13
#